data_AF-A0A2G9RA49-F1
#
_entry.id   AF-A0A2G9RA49-F1
#
_cell.length_a   1.000
_cell.length_b   1.000
_cell.length_c   1.000
_cell.angle_alpha   90.00
_cell.angle_beta   90.00
_cell.angle_gamma   90.00
#
_symmetry.space_group_name_H-M   'P 1'
#
loop_
_entity.id
_entity.type
_entity.pdbx_description
1 polymer ?
#
loop_
_entity_poly.entity_id
_entity_poly.type
_entity_poly.pdbx_seq_one_letter_code
_entity_poly.pdbx_strand_id
1 'polypeptide(L)'
;MTLCDTFLPFGRDQLHFPSPWLTYFQAVKSTGTVFVRDSSMVHPLAILLMTDSSITCQDYGQQMVVYLSDSDLLKLESDSRTIELLGALRQALRNMVERNLSDRLSLLPADEEHQYTQLLSIVVDLLNSTAYCFRNPSEAEQ
;
A
#
# COMPACT_ATOMS: atom_id res chain seq x y z
N MET A 1 -17.36 -10.76 0.12
CA MET A 1 -16.92 -12.04 -0.47
C MET A 1 -15.41 -12.09 -0.28
N THR A 2 -14.99 -12.75 0.81
CA THR A 2 -13.63 -12.68 1.33
C THR A 2 -12.70 -13.42 0.37
N LEU A 3 -11.76 -12.69 -0.24
CA LEU A 3 -10.79 -13.16 -1.22
C LEU A 3 -9.67 -14.02 -0.57
N CYS A 4 -9.98 -14.70 0.54
CA CYS A 4 -9.06 -15.55 1.29
C CYS A 4 -9.21 -17.05 0.95
N ASP A 5 -10.33 -17.49 0.37
CA ASP A 5 -10.64 -18.93 0.23
C ASP A 5 -10.09 -19.61 -1.05
N THR A 6 -9.42 -18.88 -1.94
CA THR A 6 -8.91 -19.48 -3.20
C THR A 6 -7.41 -19.33 -3.45
N PHE A 7 -6.67 -18.74 -2.51
CA PHE A 7 -5.22 -18.78 -2.55
C PHE A 7 -4.75 -20.09 -1.90
N LEU A 8 -4.47 -21.11 -2.72
CA LEU A 8 -3.73 -22.28 -2.28
C LEU A 8 -2.40 -21.81 -1.65
N PRO A 9 -2.02 -22.33 -0.48
CA PRO A 9 -0.92 -21.81 0.31
C PRO A 9 0.39 -21.95 -0.47
N PHE A 10 1.07 -20.81 -0.57
CA PHE A 10 2.41 -20.68 -1.11
C PHE A 10 3.38 -21.43 -0.18
N GLY A 11 3.86 -22.61 -0.59
CA GLY A 11 4.88 -23.36 0.13
C GLY A 11 4.37 -24.07 1.40
N ARG A 12 4.89 -25.28 1.65
CA ARG A 12 4.60 -26.11 2.83
C ARG A 12 5.37 -25.69 4.08
N ASP A 13 5.95 -24.49 4.08
CA ASP A 13 6.67 -23.95 5.24
C ASP A 13 5.87 -22.75 5.72
N GLN A 14 5.48 -22.75 7.00
CA GLN A 14 4.76 -21.67 7.68
C GLN A 14 5.59 -20.39 7.66
N LEU A 15 5.58 -19.68 6.54
CA LEU A 15 6.17 -18.36 6.43
C LEU A 15 5.17 -17.38 7.02
N HIS A 16 5.44 -16.93 8.24
CA HIS A 16 4.72 -15.84 8.88
C HIS A 16 4.97 -14.56 8.08
N PHE A 17 4.00 -14.18 7.26
CA PHE A 17 4.09 -12.93 6.50
C PHE A 17 3.64 -11.75 7.36
N PRO A 18 4.45 -10.69 7.52
CA PRO A 18 4.07 -9.50 8.26
C PRO A 18 2.94 -8.69 7.60
N SER A 19 2.67 -8.91 6.32
CA SER A 19 1.55 -8.29 5.59
C SER A 19 0.68 -9.33 4.89
N PRO A 20 -0.66 -9.21 4.95
CA PRO A 20 -1.57 -10.08 4.22
C PRO A 20 -1.68 -9.74 2.72
N TRP A 21 -0.96 -8.71 2.24
CA TRP A 21 -1.06 -8.21 0.87
C TRP A 21 0.07 -8.71 -0.03
N LEU A 22 -0.31 -9.15 -1.23
CA LEU A 22 0.60 -9.63 -2.27
C LEU A 22 0.35 -8.86 -3.57
N THR A 23 1.42 -8.53 -4.28
CA THR A 23 1.37 -8.17 -5.71
C THR A 23 1.85 -9.36 -6.52
N TYR A 24 1.36 -9.50 -7.75
CA TYR A 24 1.76 -10.56 -8.65
C TYR A 24 2.03 -10.05 -10.06
N PHE A 25 2.97 -10.69 -10.74
CA PHE A 25 3.28 -10.39 -12.13
C PHE A 25 2.49 -11.29 -13.10
N GLN A 26 2.37 -12.59 -12.78
CA GLN A 26 1.71 -13.55 -13.64
C GLN A 26 0.75 -14.46 -12.87
N ALA A 27 -0.48 -14.52 -13.35
CA ALA A 27 -1.48 -15.50 -12.95
C ALA A 27 -1.85 -16.39 -14.15
N VAL A 28 -1.85 -17.71 -13.94
CA VAL A 28 -2.17 -18.71 -14.97
C VAL A 28 -3.40 -19.48 -14.53
N LYS A 29 -4.43 -19.50 -15.38
CA LYS A 29 -5.63 -20.30 -15.15
C LYS A 29 -5.45 -21.69 -15.75
N SER A 30 -5.57 -22.74 -14.93
CA SER A 30 -5.60 -24.13 -15.39
C SER A 30 -6.75 -24.86 -14.72
N THR A 31 -7.55 -25.58 -15.51
CA THR A 31 -8.63 -26.46 -15.02
C THR A 31 -9.56 -25.83 -13.97
N GLY A 32 -9.90 -24.55 -14.13
CA GLY A 32 -10.80 -23.82 -13.22
C GLY A 32 -10.12 -23.11 -12.05
N THR A 33 -8.84 -23.37 -11.78
CA THR A 33 -8.06 -22.76 -10.70
C THR A 33 -7.09 -21.72 -11.26
N VAL A 34 -6.91 -20.61 -10.53
CA VAL A 34 -5.94 -19.57 -10.87
C VAL A 34 -4.70 -19.76 -10.00
N PHE A 35 -3.54 -19.89 -10.63
CA PHE A 35 -2.25 -20.04 -9.97
C PHE A 35 -1.40 -18.80 -10.20
N VAL A 36 -0.89 -18.22 -9.12
CA VAL A 36 0.07 -17.12 -9.18
C VAL A 36 1.48 -17.70 -9.24
N ARG A 37 2.27 -17.30 -10.24
CA ARG A 37 3.64 -17.82 -10.45
C ARG A 37 4.70 -16.97 -9.77
N ASP A 38 4.55 -15.66 -9.86
CA ASP A 38 5.49 -14.68 -9.32
C ASP A 38 4.72 -13.70 -8.46
N SER A 39 4.94 -13.75 -7.15
CA SER A 39 4.32 -12.84 -6.19
C SER A 39 5.33 -12.30 -5.19
N SER A 40 5.13 -11.04 -4.80
CA SER A 40 5.90 -10.37 -3.76
C SER A 40 4.95 -9.82 -2.70
N MET A 41 5.35 -9.91 -1.43
CA MET A 41 4.64 -9.28 -0.33
C MET A 41 4.77 -7.76 -0.40
N VAL A 42 3.66 -7.06 -0.16
CA VAL A 42 3.60 -5.60 -0.22
C VAL A 42 2.99 -5.06 1.07
N HIS A 43 3.47 -3.90 1.51
CA HIS A 43 2.91 -3.21 2.65
C HIS A 43 1.58 -2.50 2.26
N PRO A 44 0.51 -2.59 3.05
CA PRO A 44 -0.79 -1.99 2.70
C PRO A 44 -0.71 -0.47 2.48
N LEU A 45 0.04 0.25 3.32
CA LEU A 45 0.28 1.69 3.08
C LEU A 45 1.04 1.96 1.79
N ALA A 46 1.90 1.05 1.33
CA ALA A 46 2.61 1.22 0.07
C ALA A 46 1.61 1.13 -1.10
N ILE A 47 0.63 0.23 -1.03
CA ILE A 47 -0.48 0.16 -1.99
C ILE A 47 -1.27 1.46 -1.95
N LEU A 48 -1.66 1.94 -0.77
CA LEU A 48 -2.44 3.18 -0.63
C LEU A 48 -1.71 4.41 -1.18
N LEU A 49 -0.42 4.56 -0.88
CA LEU A 49 0.37 5.74 -1.23
C LEU A 49 0.83 5.73 -2.69
N MET A 50 1.14 4.56 -3.26
CA MET A 50 1.78 4.47 -4.58
C MET A 50 0.84 4.06 -5.72
N THR A 51 -0.38 3.57 -5.42
CA THR A 51 -1.37 3.36 -6.48
C THR A 51 -1.82 4.69 -7.07
N ASP A 52 -2.23 4.69 -8.33
CA ASP A 52 -2.78 5.89 -9.01
C ASP A 52 -4.32 5.97 -8.88
N SER A 53 -4.95 4.96 -8.29
CA SER A 53 -6.41 4.89 -8.10
C SER A 53 -6.96 6.01 -7.23
N SER A 54 -8.13 6.57 -7.53
CA SER A 54 -8.73 7.54 -6.60
C SER A 54 -8.98 6.89 -5.23
N ILE A 55 -8.88 7.71 -4.18
CA ILE A 55 -9.24 7.30 -2.83
C ILE A 55 -10.59 7.93 -2.50
N THR A 56 -11.48 7.12 -1.93
CA THR A 56 -12.73 7.58 -1.33
C THR A 56 -12.61 7.47 0.17
N CYS A 57 -12.95 8.54 0.89
CA CYS A 57 -12.99 8.53 2.34
C CYS A 57 -14.44 8.60 2.81
N GLN A 58 -14.79 7.78 3.80
CA GLN A 58 -16.08 7.77 4.46
C GLN A 58 -15.89 8.05 5.94
N ASP A 59 -16.56 9.08 6.43
CA ASP A 59 -16.52 9.47 7.83
C ASP A 59 -17.64 8.76 8.61
N TYR A 60 -17.28 8.06 9.68
CA TYR A 60 -18.19 7.43 10.64
C TYR A 60 -18.16 8.12 12.02
N GLY A 61 -17.62 9.34 12.10
CA GLY A 61 -17.57 10.19 13.28
C GLY A 61 -16.33 9.95 14.15
N GLN A 62 -16.12 8.73 14.63
CA GLN A 62 -14.92 8.39 15.43
C GLN A 62 -13.79 7.79 14.60
N GLN A 63 -14.11 7.22 13.45
CA GLN A 63 -13.17 6.57 12.56
C GLN A 63 -13.48 6.97 11.12
N MET A 64 -12.43 7.27 10.38
CA MET A 64 -12.49 7.53 8.96
C MET A 64 -12.00 6.28 8.24
N VAL A 65 -12.79 5.85 7.26
CA VAL A 65 -12.47 4.69 6.45
C VAL A 65 -12.10 5.13 5.05
N VAL A 66 -10.99 4.58 4.57
CA VAL A 66 -10.41 4.88 3.27
C VAL A 66 -10.49 3.66 2.38
N TYR A 67 -11.00 3.87 1.17
CA TYR A 67 -11.13 2.84 0.14
C TYR A 67 -10.44 3.30 -1.14
N LEU A 68 -9.90 2.35 -1.91
CA LEU A 68 -9.52 2.60 -3.30
C LEU A 68 -10.80 2.58 -4.15
N SER A 69 -11.13 3.68 -4.81
CA SER A 69 -12.41 3.83 -5.53
C SER A 69 -12.62 2.79 -6.64
N ASP A 70 -11.52 2.28 -7.20
CA ASP A 70 -11.55 1.34 -8.31
C ASP A 70 -11.78 -0.11 -7.85
N SER A 71 -11.72 -0.36 -6.53
CA SER A 71 -11.85 -1.72 -6.01
C SER A 71 -12.10 -1.76 -4.50
N ASP A 72 -12.97 -2.66 -4.05
CA ASP A 72 -13.11 -3.03 -2.62
C ASP A 72 -11.89 -3.80 -2.08
N LEU A 73 -10.74 -3.76 -2.77
CA LEU A 73 -9.54 -4.48 -2.37
C LEU A 73 -9.02 -3.90 -1.06
N LEU A 74 -8.71 -2.62 -0.98
CA LEU A 74 -8.08 -2.05 0.21
C LEU A 74 -9.05 -1.17 1.00
N LYS A 75 -9.26 -1.55 2.26
CA LYS A 75 -9.97 -0.77 3.28
C LYS A 75 -9.01 -0.46 4.43
N LEU A 76 -8.78 0.82 4.70
CA LEU A 76 -7.98 1.27 5.84
C LEU A 76 -8.87 2.09 6.79
N GLU A 77 -8.86 1.74 8.07
CA GLU A 77 -9.62 2.44 9.10
C GLU A 77 -8.63 3.15 10.03
N SER A 78 -8.77 4.46 10.20
CA SER A 78 -7.92 5.26 11.10
C SER A 78 -8.63 6.55 11.52
N ASP A 79 -8.01 7.34 12.38
CA ASP A 79 -8.51 8.65 12.75
C ASP A 79 -8.44 9.65 11.57
N SER A 80 -9.29 10.67 11.59
CA SER A 80 -9.37 11.70 10.53
C SER A 80 -8.01 12.33 10.24
N ARG A 81 -7.24 12.63 11.29
CA ARG A 81 -5.94 13.30 11.16
C ARG A 81 -4.92 12.43 10.42
N THR A 82 -4.85 11.14 10.76
CA THR A 82 -3.97 10.19 10.07
C THR A 82 -4.36 10.05 8.61
N ILE A 83 -5.66 9.94 8.30
CA ILE A 83 -6.14 9.83 6.91
C ILE A 83 -5.85 11.10 6.11
N GLU A 84 -6.08 12.28 6.68
CA GLU A 84 -5.72 13.55 6.06
C GLU A 84 -4.22 13.65 5.77
N LEU A 85 -3.38 13.23 6.72
CA LEU A 85 -1.93 13.23 6.56
C LEU A 85 -1.49 12.26 5.45
N LEU A 86 -2.06 11.06 5.40
CA LEU A 86 -1.80 10.08 4.34
C LEU A 86 -2.24 10.60 2.97
N GLY A 87 -3.38 11.29 2.90
CA GLY A 87 -3.86 11.95 1.68
C GLY A 87 -2.90 13.06 1.22
N ALA A 88 -2.44 13.91 2.14
CA ALA A 88 -1.47 14.96 1.84
C ALA A 88 -0.12 14.39 1.39
N LEU A 89 0.35 13.32 2.05
CA LEU A 89 1.59 12.62 1.70
C LEU A 89 1.48 12.01 0.29
N ARG A 90 0.37 11.34 -0.02
CA ARG A 90 0.10 10.80 -1.34
C ARG A 90 0.09 11.89 -2.41
N GLN A 91 -0.57 13.02 -2.15
CA GLN A 91 -0.60 14.13 -3.11
C GLN A 91 0.80 14.72 -3.33
N ALA A 92 1.61 14.85 -2.28
CA ALA A 92 3.00 15.31 -2.39
C ALA A 92 3.84 14.36 -3.27
N LEU A 93 3.67 13.05 -3.11
CA LEU A 93 4.35 12.05 -3.96
C LEU A 93 3.91 12.14 -5.41
N ARG A 94 2.61 12.28 -5.67
CA ARG A 94 2.10 12.46 -7.05
C ARG A 94 2.66 13.72 -7.68
N ASN A 95 2.64 14.85 -6.98
CA ASN A 95 3.21 16.11 -7.45
C ASN A 95 4.71 15.96 -7.75
N MET A 96 5.46 15.27 -6.88
CA MET A 96 6.88 14.98 -7.10
C MET A 96 7.08 14.17 -8.39
N VAL A 97 6.35 13.07 -8.57
CA VAL A 97 6.46 12.22 -9.77
C VAL A 97 6.06 12.97 -11.02
N GLU A 98 4.93 13.70 -11.00
CA GLU A 98 4.46 14.50 -12.13
C GLU A 98 5.47 15.58 -12.53
N ARG A 99 6.09 16.27 -11.57
CA ARG A 99 7.14 17.24 -11.84
C ARG A 99 8.38 16.59 -12.46
N ASN A 100 8.84 15.47 -11.91
CA ASN A 100 9.99 14.73 -12.44
C ASN A 100 9.74 14.19 -13.86
N LEU A 101 8.51 13.78 -14.17
CA LEU A 101 8.12 13.30 -15.51
C LEU A 101 7.91 14.44 -16.51
N SER A 102 7.39 15.59 -16.04
CA SER A 102 7.14 16.77 -16.89
C SER A 102 8.43 17.47 -17.28
N ASP A 103 9.37 17.59 -16.34
CA ASP A 103 10.63 18.30 -16.52
C ASP A 103 11.74 17.38 -17.04
N ARG A 104 11.46 16.69 -18.16
CA ARG A 104 12.32 15.65 -18.79
C ARG A 104 13.83 15.93 -18.61
N LEU A 105 14.41 15.39 -17.53
CA LEU A 105 15.85 15.34 -17.26
C LEU A 105 16.56 16.70 -17.14
N SER A 106 15.87 17.77 -16.76
CA SER A 106 16.52 18.99 -16.27
C SER A 106 17.15 18.69 -14.91
N LEU A 107 18.38 19.18 -14.64
CA LEU A 107 18.98 19.08 -13.30
C LEU A 107 18.05 19.77 -12.31
N LEU A 108 17.45 18.97 -11.43
CA LEU A 108 16.55 19.45 -10.41
C LEU A 108 17.28 20.49 -9.53
N PRO A 109 16.67 21.63 -9.20
CA PRO A 109 17.28 22.58 -8.27
C PRO A 109 17.59 21.87 -6.95
N ALA A 110 18.76 22.14 -6.35
CA ALA A 110 19.22 21.47 -5.13
C ALA A 110 18.21 21.56 -3.97
N ASP A 111 17.45 22.65 -3.88
CA ASP A 111 16.41 22.83 -2.88
C ASP A 111 15.22 21.87 -3.09
N GLU A 112 14.81 21.62 -4.34
CA GLU A 112 13.74 20.66 -4.64
C GLU A 112 14.21 19.21 -4.42
N GLU A 113 15.47 18.92 -4.77
CA GLU A 113 16.07 17.60 -4.54
C GLU A 113 16.09 17.26 -3.05
N HIS A 114 16.43 18.24 -2.20
CA HIS A 114 16.39 18.08 -0.76
C HIS A 114 14.98 17.80 -0.24
N GLN A 115 13.98 18.55 -0.74
CA GLN A 115 12.57 18.35 -0.35
C GLN A 115 12.05 16.96 -0.76
N TYR A 116 12.38 16.50 -1.97
CA TYR A 116 11.98 15.17 -2.43
C TYR A 116 12.69 14.05 -1.66
N THR A 117 13.96 14.25 -1.32
CA THR A 117 14.70 13.31 -0.47
C THR A 117 14.09 13.21 0.93
N GLN A 118 13.71 14.35 1.53
CA GLN A 118 13.02 14.37 2.82
C GLN A 118 11.65 13.67 2.74
N LEU A 119 10.88 13.93 1.69
CA LEU A 119 9.58 13.28 1.46
C LEU A 119 9.73 11.76 1.37
N LEU A 120 10.70 11.28 0.59
CA LEU A 120 11.00 9.86 0.47
C LEU A 120 11.49 9.26 1.80
N SER A 121 12.30 9.98 2.57
CA SER A 121 12.71 9.54 3.92
C SER A 121 11.50 9.30 4.81
N ILE A 122 10.54 10.23 4.83
CA ILE A 122 9.31 10.09 5.63
C ILE A 122 8.52 8.84 5.20
N VAL A 123 8.42 8.57 3.89
CA VAL A 123 7.74 7.38 3.39
C VAL A 123 8.47 6.11 3.82
N VAL A 124 9.79 6.07 3.70
CA VAL A 124 10.61 4.92 4.11
C VAL A 124 10.47 4.68 5.61
N ASP A 125 10.57 5.71 6.42
CA ASP A 125 10.45 5.63 7.88
C ASP A 125 9.05 5.18 8.29
N LEU A 126 8.01 5.69 7.64
CA LEU A 126 6.63 5.27 7.87
C LEU A 126 6.45 3.78 7.57
N LEU A 127 6.88 3.32 6.38
CA LEU A 127 6.75 1.92 5.97
C LEU A 127 7.54 0.97 6.87
N ASN A 128 8.74 1.37 7.31
CA ASN A 128 9.55 0.58 8.23
C ASN A 128 8.94 0.53 9.63
N SER A 129 8.37 1.64 10.10
CA SER A 129 7.76 1.72 11.44
C SER A 129 6.46 0.91 11.54
N THR A 130 5.70 0.83 10.44
CA THR A 130 4.40 0.13 10.43
C THR A 130 4.49 -1.31 9.91
N ALA A 131 5.69 -1.80 9.59
CA ALA A 131 5.91 -3.12 8.99
C ALA A 131 5.31 -4.27 9.83
N TYR A 132 5.22 -4.10 11.15
CA TYR A 132 4.67 -5.10 12.07
C TYR A 132 3.24 -4.78 12.56
N CYS A 133 2.71 -3.59 12.25
CA CYS A 133 1.41 -3.13 12.78
C CYS A 133 0.21 -3.81 12.10
N PHE A 134 0.39 -4.40 10.92
CA PHE A 134 -0.67 -5.07 10.18
C PHE A 134 -0.75 -6.58 10.48
N ARG A 135 -0.10 -7.03 11.57
CA ARG A 135 -0.21 -8.39 12.09
C ARG A 135 -1.61 -8.62 12.65
N ASN A 136 -2.25 -9.73 12.26
CA ASN A 136 -3.53 -10.13 12.86
C ASN A 136 -3.36 -10.37 14.37
N PRO A 137 -4.23 -9.80 15.25
CA PRO A 137 -4.17 -10.01 16.69
C PRO A 137 -4.59 -11.43 17.13
N SER A 138 -5.03 -12.30 16.21
CA SER A 138 -5.43 -13.67 16.52
C SER A 138 -4.27 -14.62 16.87
N GLU A 139 -3.04 -14.12 16.96
CA GLU A 139 -1.83 -14.89 17.29
C GLU A 139 -1.02 -14.27 18.45
N ALA A 140 -1.66 -13.46 19.32
CA ALA A 140 -1.03 -12.99 20.57
C ALA A 140 -1.17 -13.99 21.75
N GLU A 141 -1.87 -15.11 21.55
CA GLU A 141 -1.97 -16.21 22.51
C GLU A 141 -1.62 -17.53 21.83
N GLN A 142 -0.33 -17.88 21.83
CA GLN A 142 0.18 -19.26 21.91
C GLN A 142 1.67 -19.26 22.23
#